data_AF-A0A955KR40-F1
#
_entry.id   AF-A0A955KR40-F1
#
_cell.length_a   1.000
_cell.length_b   1.000
_cell.length_c   1.000
_cell.angle_alpha   90.00
_cell.angle_beta   90.00
_cell.angle_gamma   90.00
#
_symmetry.space_group_name_H-M   'P 1'
#
loop_
_entity.id
_entity.type
_entity.pdbx_description
1 polymer ?
#
loop_
_entity_poly.entity_id
_entity_poly.type
_entity_poly.pdbx_seq_one_letter_code
_entity_poly.pdbx_strand_id
1 'polypeptide(L)' 'KEPDGNGIGLYLVKELAKLLGGNVTFVSKEGTGTTFTVTLPLAPESL' A
#
# COMPACT_ATOMS: atom_id res chain seq x y z
N LYS A 1 -0.10 21.61 -15.89
CA LYS A 1 0.85 21.25 -14.81
C LYS A 1 1.04 19.75 -14.93
N GLU A 2 2.22 19.29 -15.30
CA GLU A 2 2.50 17.86 -15.33
C GLU A 2 2.49 17.33 -13.89
N PRO A 3 1.99 16.10 -13.65
CA PRO A 3 2.06 15.50 -12.33
C PRO A 3 3.54 15.30 -11.94
N ASP A 4 3.93 15.73 -10.75
CA ASP A 4 5.29 15.61 -10.19
C ASP A 4 5.70 14.15 -9.86
N GLY A 5 5.09 13.15 -10.50
CA GLY A 5 5.37 11.76 -10.20
C GLY A 5 4.87 10.78 -11.24
N ASN A 6 5.63 9.70 -11.41
CA ASN A 6 5.35 8.62 -12.38
C ASN A 6 4.27 7.63 -11.91
N GLY A 7 3.53 7.93 -10.84
CA GLY A 7 2.49 7.03 -10.29
C GLY A 7 3.01 5.74 -9.64
N ILE A 8 4.33 5.61 -9.44
CA ILE A 8 4.96 4.36 -8.98
C ILE A 8 4.84 4.09 -7.47
N GLY A 9 4.47 5.10 -6.67
CA GLY A 9 4.52 5.00 -5.21
C GLY A 9 3.66 3.87 -4.64
N LEU A 10 2.40 3.76 -5.07
CA LEU A 10 1.50 2.73 -4.55
C LEU A 10 1.86 1.31 -5.05
N TYR A 11 2.43 1.21 -6.25
CA TYR A 11 2.97 -0.04 -6.76
C TYR A 11 4.11 -0.55 -5.86
N LEU A 12 5.06 0.33 -5.52
CA LEU A 12 6.16 0.02 -4.60
C LEU A 12 5.64 -0.43 -3.23
N VAL A 13 4.66 0.29 -2.66
CA VAL A 13 4.05 -0.05 -1.36
C VAL A 13 3.43 -1.45 -1.39
N LYS A 14 2.73 -1.80 -2.47
CA LYS A 14 2.12 -3.13 -2.63
C LYS A 14 3.17 -4.24 -2.70
N GLU A 15 4.21 -4.06 -3.51
CA GLU A 15 5.27 -5.07 -3.64
C GLU A 15 6.06 -5.25 -2.33
N LEU A 16 6.37 -4.16 -1.63
CA LEU A 16 7.04 -4.20 -0.33
C LEU A 16 6.19 -4.89 0.74
N ALA A 17 4.90 -4.54 0.84
CA ALA A 17 4.01 -5.19 1.80
C ALA A 17 3.92 -6.69 1.54
N LYS A 18 3.83 -7.11 0.27
CA LYS A 18 3.81 -8.53 -0.11
C LYS A 18 5.11 -9.25 0.25
N LEU A 19 6.27 -8.65 -0.01
CA LEU A 19 7.58 -9.19 0.37
C LEU A 19 7.71 -9.41 1.89
N LEU A 20 7.06 -8.55 2.68
CA LEU A 20 7.00 -8.66 4.14
C LEU A 20 5.91 -9.63 4.63
N GLY A 21 5.28 -10.41 3.76
CA GLY A 21 4.19 -11.33 4.12
C GLY A 21 2.88 -10.62 4.47
N GLY A 22 2.79 -9.33 4.16
CA GLY A 22 1.65 -8.49 4.45
C GLY A 22 0.75 -8.21 3.25
N ASN A 23 -0.14 -7.24 3.41
CA ASN A 23 -1.10 -6.83 2.39
C ASN A 23 -1.40 -5.33 2.47
N VAL A 24 -1.91 -4.77 1.37
CA VAL A 24 -2.38 -3.38 1.28
C VAL A 24 -3.80 -3.37 0.76
N THR A 25 -4.68 -2.65 1.43
CA THR A 25 -6.08 -2.44 1.02
C THR A 25 -6.41 -0.96 1.08
N PHE A 26 -7.54 -0.57 0.49
CA PHE A 26 -8.01 0.81 0.59
C PHE A 26 -9.53 0.88 0.63
N VAL A 27 -10.04 1.94 1.25
CA VAL A 27 -11.44 2.35 1.20
C VAL A 27 -11.47 3.80 0.74
N SER A 28 -12.24 4.09 -0.30
CA SER A 28 -12.38 5.44 -0.83
C SER A 28 -13.85 5.80 -0.97
N LYS A 29 -14.17 7.05 -0.62
CA LYS A 29 -15.45 7.67 -0.89
C LYS A 29 -15.22 9.07 -1.44
N GLU A 30 -15.76 9.32 -2.63
CA GLU A 30 -15.67 10.62 -3.28
C GLU A 30 -16.19 11.75 -2.36
N GLY A 31 -15.48 12.89 -2.36
CA GLY A 31 -15.78 14.01 -1.48
C GLY A 31 -15.54 13.78 0.01
N THR A 32 -15.16 12.56 0.45
CA THR A 32 -14.80 12.24 1.84
C THR A 32 -13.31 11.96 1.99
N GLY A 33 -12.71 11.27 1.01
CA GLY A 33 -11.30 10.93 0.98
C GLY A 33 -11.05 9.43 0.81
N THR A 34 -9.78 9.06 0.94
CA THR A 34 -9.30 7.69 0.78
C THR A 34 -8.44 7.31 1.97
N THR A 35 -8.68 6.12 2.52
CA THR A 35 -7.83 5.49 3.54
C THR A 35 -7.15 4.27 2.94
N PHE A 36 -5.82 4.22 3.04
CA PHE A 36 -5.03 3.04 2.71
C PHE A 36 -4.61 2.34 4.00
N THR A 37 -4.77 1.03 4.05
CA THR A 37 -4.42 0.19 5.21
C THR A 37 -3.37 -0.82 4.80
N VAL A 38 -2.24 -0.81 5.50
CA VAL A 38 -1.17 -1.79 5.37
C VAL A 38 -1.22 -2.73 6.57
N THR A 39 -1.28 -4.03 6.32
CA THR A 39 -1.25 -5.07 7.36
C THR A 39 0.03 -5.88 7.19
N LEU A 40 0.80 -6.04 8.26
CA LEU A 40 2.02 -6.84 8.29
C LEU A 40 1.91 -7.90 9.40
N PRO A 41 2.52 -9.08 9.23
CA PRO A 41 2.64 -10.05 10.32
C PRO A 41 3.58 -9.50 11.41
N LEU A 42 3.33 -9.86 12.67
CA LEU A 42 4.12 -9.40 13.82
C LEU A 42 5.56 -9.94 13.84
N ALA A 43 5.77 -11.07 13.18
CA ALA A 43 7.07 -11.68 12.96
C ALA A 43 7.13 -12.18 11.51
N PRO A 44 8.33 -12.24 10.90
CA PRO A 44 8.50 -12.92 9.62
C PRO A 44 8.01 -14.37 9.74
N GLU A 45 7.41 -14.91 8.67
CA GLU A 45 7.21 -16.35 8.60
C GLU A 45 8.57 -17.03 8.79
N SER A 46 8.64 -17.85 9.83
CA SER A 46 9.82 -18.68 10.08
C SER A 46 9.87 -19.74 8.99
N LEU A 47 10.98 -19.82 8.25
CA LEU A 47 11.26 -20.92 7.32
C LEU A 47 11.30 -22.26 8.06
#